data_AF-A0A831VN96-F1
#
_entry.id   AF-A0A831VN96-F1
#
_cell.length_a   1.000
_cell.length_b   1.000
_cell.length_c   1.000
_cell.angle_alpha   90.00
_cell.angle_beta   90.00
_cell.angle_gamma   90.00
#
_symmetry.space_group_name_H-M   'P 1'
#
loop_
_entity.id
_entity.type
_entity.pdbx_description
1 polymer ?
#
loop_
_entity_poly.entity_id
_entity_poly.type
_entity_poly.pdbx_seq_one_letter_code
_entity_poly.pdbx_strand_id
1 'polypeptide(L)'
;MKQFFTVLAFGLAMTCSAQQMTLKKGVVIDSLPVSINDTISETFSLYLPKKFEVSGTWPVLFIFDLQGHSKQALSLVAAAAEEQGYVLAASNDLRDTLPIANNVLIANRMLNAVTNFLPINRNRIYVGGFSGGGRFSTLIPTFIKGIQGVLVCGASVANTEVLTSKNPFHLIGLVGNADYAYPDMLDVEDILNRMKFPNQLLVFEGGHEWPDTDQLGNAMEIFTLASMAKGQIPKDESFINAKYNEGLTAVNILFTANKPLLANNLLDEMLEIYRPFRDTDSIKQSQKTLKRSKIYKTHNRNQTAVLFKESLIKEDYVYYLEEDIITYNYNNLGWWSYQMEEIEKYKKNPDVLQQQMGKRLEGYINALVADNIDILKSIEPVDEEALNLLWMLKTVVNPKDYDSYLNIISHSAKVNDTSTALFYLEEVLKNGYTDRESLYKLEDTALLRLTPEFNAIVANYLKGARYDLD
;
A
#
# COMPACT_ATOMS: atom_id res chain seq x y z
N MET A 1 -57.85 38.96 -57.55
CA MET A 1 -58.34 38.03 -56.51
C MET A 1 -57.15 37.57 -55.70
N LYS A 2 -57.33 37.54 -54.38
CA LYS A 2 -56.34 37.24 -53.35
C LYS A 2 -55.79 35.82 -53.48
N GLN A 3 -54.53 35.60 -53.13
CA GLN A 3 -54.15 34.56 -52.17
C GLN A 3 -52.70 34.79 -51.69
N PHE A 4 -52.60 35.09 -50.40
CA PHE A 4 -51.38 35.15 -49.61
C PHE A 4 -50.86 33.73 -49.35
N PHE A 5 -49.56 33.50 -49.52
CA PHE A 5 -48.86 32.40 -48.85
C PHE A 5 -47.63 32.96 -48.14
N THR A 6 -47.78 33.14 -46.83
CA THR A 6 -46.69 33.45 -45.90
C THR A 6 -46.13 32.12 -45.43
N VAL A 7 -44.91 31.77 -45.83
CA VAL A 7 -44.20 30.60 -45.28
C VAL A 7 -43.37 31.09 -44.09
N LEU A 8 -43.74 30.61 -42.91
CA LEU A 8 -43.06 30.85 -41.64
C LEU A 8 -41.94 29.81 -41.47
N ALA A 9 -40.69 30.23 -41.55
CA ALA A 9 -39.54 29.36 -41.27
C ALA A 9 -39.26 29.37 -39.75
N PHE A 10 -39.59 28.28 -39.07
CA PHE A 10 -39.20 28.04 -37.68
C PHE A 10 -37.78 27.47 -37.66
N GLY A 11 -36.80 28.30 -37.30
CA GLY A 11 -35.45 27.83 -36.97
C GLY A 11 -35.43 27.29 -35.54
N LEU A 12 -35.27 25.98 -35.38
CA LEU A 12 -34.89 25.38 -34.10
C LEU A 12 -33.39 25.67 -33.88
N ALA A 13 -33.09 26.63 -33.00
CA ALA A 13 -31.77 26.74 -32.41
C ALA A 13 -31.64 25.70 -31.30
N MET A 14 -30.96 24.58 -31.56
CA MET A 14 -30.51 23.70 -30.48
C MET A 14 -29.36 24.40 -29.75
N THR A 15 -29.66 25.00 -28.60
CA THR A 15 -28.63 25.41 -27.65
C THR A 15 -28.09 24.17 -26.96
N CYS A 16 -26.96 23.66 -27.44
CA CYS A 16 -26.19 22.64 -26.75
C CYS A 16 -25.59 23.27 -25.48
N SER A 17 -26.15 22.95 -24.31
CA SER A 17 -25.59 23.39 -23.03
C SER A 17 -24.35 22.55 -22.75
N ALA A 18 -23.17 23.06 -23.06
CA ALA A 18 -21.92 22.49 -22.55
C ALA A 18 -21.91 22.71 -21.03
N GLN A 19 -22.07 21.63 -20.27
CA GLN A 19 -21.98 21.68 -18.81
C GLN A 19 -20.53 22.02 -18.46
N GLN A 20 -20.28 23.25 -17.99
CA GLN A 20 -18.95 23.68 -17.58
C GLN A 20 -18.61 23.01 -16.25
N MET A 21 -17.88 21.90 -16.30
CA MET A 21 -17.40 21.19 -15.12
C MET A 21 -16.44 22.10 -14.34
N THR A 22 -16.87 22.55 -13.16
CA THR A 22 -16.04 23.38 -12.28
C THR A 22 -15.28 22.48 -11.31
N LEU A 23 -13.97 22.40 -11.45
CA LEU A 23 -13.10 21.65 -10.54
C LEU A 23 -12.84 22.45 -9.27
N LYS A 24 -13.19 21.88 -8.12
CA LYS A 24 -12.91 22.49 -6.81
C LYS A 24 -11.45 22.24 -6.41
N LYS A 25 -10.77 23.28 -5.93
CA LYS A 25 -9.41 23.20 -5.40
C LYS A 25 -9.42 22.90 -3.90
N GLY A 26 -8.36 22.27 -3.39
CA GLY A 26 -8.15 21.99 -1.96
C GLY A 26 -9.03 20.89 -1.36
N VAL A 27 -9.75 20.13 -2.19
CA VAL A 27 -10.62 19.01 -1.78
C VAL A 27 -10.49 17.87 -2.78
N VAL A 28 -10.69 16.63 -2.33
CA VAL A 28 -10.74 15.46 -3.23
C VAL A 28 -12.08 15.45 -3.96
N ILE A 29 -12.01 15.51 -5.29
CA ILE A 29 -13.15 15.32 -6.20
C ILE A 29 -13.13 13.87 -6.64
N ASP A 30 -14.23 13.15 -6.51
CA ASP A 30 -14.33 11.73 -6.87
C ASP A 30 -15.24 11.53 -8.08
N SER A 31 -15.15 10.36 -8.70
CA SER A 31 -16.00 9.87 -9.79
C SER A 31 -15.95 10.75 -11.05
N LEU A 32 -14.78 11.35 -11.34
CA LEU A 32 -14.56 12.05 -12.60
C LEU A 32 -14.42 11.02 -13.74
N PRO A 33 -15.12 11.19 -14.88
CA PRO A 33 -15.03 10.24 -15.98
C PRO A 33 -13.68 10.33 -16.69
N VAL A 34 -13.09 9.18 -17.02
CA VAL A 34 -11.82 9.11 -17.79
C VAL A 34 -12.01 9.57 -19.24
N SER A 35 -13.18 9.30 -19.84
CA SER A 35 -13.59 9.81 -21.15
C SER A 35 -15.02 10.32 -21.09
N ILE A 36 -15.28 11.46 -21.72
CA ILE A 36 -16.62 12.07 -21.80
C ILE A 36 -17.37 11.58 -23.06
N ASN A 37 -16.65 11.08 -24.07
CA ASN A 37 -17.19 10.80 -25.41
C ASN A 37 -17.09 9.32 -25.83
N ASP A 38 -16.46 8.47 -25.03
CA ASP A 38 -16.32 7.03 -25.32
C ASP A 38 -17.27 6.18 -24.47
N THR A 39 -17.42 4.91 -24.85
CA THR A 39 -18.18 3.90 -24.10
C THR A 39 -17.47 3.39 -22.84
N ILE A 40 -16.34 3.99 -22.45
CA ILE A 40 -15.54 3.57 -21.30
C ILE A 40 -16.12 4.21 -20.03
N SER A 41 -16.61 3.39 -19.11
CA SER A 41 -17.25 3.83 -17.85
C SER A 41 -16.30 4.05 -16.68
N GLU A 42 -14.98 4.07 -16.94
CA GLU A 42 -13.96 4.23 -15.90
C GLU A 42 -13.97 5.64 -15.30
N THR A 43 -13.69 5.72 -14.01
CA THR A 43 -13.65 6.98 -13.26
C THR A 43 -12.40 7.09 -12.39
N PHE A 44 -12.11 8.31 -11.94
CA PHE A 44 -10.99 8.59 -11.06
C PHE A 44 -11.31 9.67 -10.04
N SER A 45 -10.56 9.67 -8.94
CA SER A 45 -10.49 10.79 -8.00
C SER A 45 -9.35 11.73 -8.37
N LEU A 46 -9.54 13.02 -8.10
CA LEU A 46 -8.60 14.10 -8.38
C LEU A 46 -8.48 15.04 -7.17
N TYR A 47 -7.24 15.45 -6.86
CA TYR A 47 -6.94 16.54 -5.95
C TYR A 47 -6.16 17.63 -6.67
N LEU A 48 -6.64 18.88 -6.57
CA LEU A 48 -5.95 20.06 -7.06
C LEU A 48 -5.53 20.94 -5.87
N PRO A 49 -4.25 21.28 -5.70
CA PRO A 49 -3.83 22.21 -4.65
C PRO A 49 -4.58 23.54 -4.69
N LYS A 50 -4.73 24.24 -3.57
CA LYS A 50 -5.43 25.55 -3.55
C LYS A 50 -4.77 26.59 -4.46
N LYS A 51 -3.45 26.51 -4.58
CA LYS A 51 -2.64 27.36 -5.47
C LYS A 51 -2.72 26.98 -6.95
N PHE A 52 -3.42 25.89 -7.30
CA PHE A 52 -3.52 25.40 -8.67
C PHE A 52 -4.08 26.47 -9.61
N GLU A 53 -3.37 26.77 -10.68
CA GLU A 53 -3.82 27.69 -11.73
C GLU A 53 -3.63 27.07 -13.11
N VAL A 54 -4.61 27.27 -14.00
CA VAL A 54 -4.64 26.67 -15.35
C VAL A 54 -3.51 27.18 -16.24
N SER A 55 -3.00 28.40 -15.99
CA SER A 55 -1.85 28.96 -16.69
C SER A 55 -0.48 28.43 -16.19
N GLY A 56 -0.46 27.65 -15.10
CA GLY A 56 0.76 27.11 -14.51
C GLY A 56 1.23 25.82 -15.18
N THR A 57 2.27 25.20 -14.62
CA THR A 57 2.65 23.81 -14.94
C THR A 57 2.90 23.05 -13.64
N TRP A 58 2.24 21.91 -13.46
CA TRP A 58 2.14 21.26 -12.14
C TRP A 58 2.80 19.87 -12.15
N PRO A 59 3.48 19.46 -11.06
CA PRO A 59 3.79 18.05 -10.85
C PRO A 59 2.51 17.27 -10.55
N VAL A 60 2.52 15.99 -10.90
CA VAL A 60 1.43 15.06 -10.56
C VAL A 60 1.98 13.79 -9.95
N LEU A 61 1.33 13.32 -8.89
CA LEU A 61 1.54 11.99 -8.31
C LEU A 61 0.27 11.16 -8.48
N PHE A 62 0.35 10.10 -9.27
CA PHE A 62 -0.72 9.13 -9.42
C PHE A 62 -0.65 8.08 -8.32
N ILE A 63 -1.71 7.93 -7.53
CA ILE A 63 -1.77 6.95 -6.44
C ILE A 63 -2.57 5.73 -6.90
N PHE A 64 -2.00 4.54 -6.70
CA PHE A 64 -2.64 3.27 -6.99
C PHE A 64 -3.10 2.58 -5.72
N ASP A 65 -4.37 2.20 -5.73
CA ASP A 65 -5.02 1.38 -4.73
C ASP A 65 -5.74 0.26 -5.47
N LEU A 66 -5.27 -0.98 -5.29
CA LEU A 66 -5.80 -2.15 -5.99
C LEU A 66 -7.15 -2.62 -5.43
N GLN A 67 -7.70 -1.97 -4.41
CA GLN A 67 -9.08 -2.19 -3.98
C GLN A 67 -10.05 -1.18 -4.61
N GLY A 68 -9.54 -0.18 -5.34
CA GLY A 68 -10.35 0.86 -5.98
C GLY A 68 -10.80 1.97 -5.03
N HIS A 69 -10.24 2.06 -3.83
CA HIS A 69 -10.58 3.09 -2.82
C HIS A 69 -9.89 4.44 -3.12
N SER A 70 -10.09 4.96 -4.34
CA SER A 70 -9.32 6.09 -4.85
C SER A 70 -9.44 7.36 -3.99
N LYS A 71 -10.65 7.65 -3.50
CA LYS A 71 -10.91 8.84 -2.67
C LYS A 71 -10.21 8.74 -1.31
N GLN A 72 -10.24 7.57 -0.69
CA GLN A 72 -9.57 7.30 0.59
C GLN A 72 -8.06 7.43 0.42
N ALA A 73 -7.51 6.79 -0.62
CA ALA A 73 -6.09 6.85 -0.95
C ALA A 73 -5.63 8.31 -1.17
N LEU A 74 -6.38 9.12 -1.93
CA LEU A 74 -6.03 10.53 -2.11
C LEU A 74 -6.17 11.34 -0.82
N SER A 75 -7.14 11.02 0.04
CA SER A 75 -7.33 11.74 1.30
C SER A 75 -6.15 11.59 2.25
N LEU A 76 -5.48 10.43 2.25
CA LEU A 76 -4.28 10.16 3.04
C LEU A 76 -3.07 10.99 2.58
N VAL A 77 -2.99 11.30 1.29
CA VAL A 77 -1.84 11.99 0.67
C VAL A 77 -2.10 13.49 0.44
N ALA A 78 -3.36 13.94 0.49
CA ALA A 78 -3.77 15.29 0.11
C ALA A 78 -3.07 16.40 0.91
N ALA A 79 -2.83 16.19 2.22
CA ALA A 79 -2.16 17.20 3.05
C ALA A 79 -0.71 17.44 2.60
N ALA A 80 0.04 16.36 2.36
CA ALA A 80 1.42 16.44 1.84
C ALA A 80 1.44 17.07 0.44
N ALA A 81 0.48 16.70 -0.41
CA ALA A 81 0.38 17.24 -1.76
C ALA A 81 0.03 18.73 -1.79
N GLU A 82 -0.81 19.22 -0.87
CA GLU A 82 -1.10 20.66 -0.72
C GLU A 82 0.15 21.45 -0.34
N GLU A 83 0.92 20.94 0.63
CA GLU A 83 2.16 21.59 1.08
C GLU A 83 3.19 21.67 -0.05
N GLN A 84 3.36 20.57 -0.78
CA GLN A 84 4.38 20.43 -1.83
C GLN A 84 3.92 20.91 -3.21
N GLY A 85 2.64 21.25 -3.37
CA GLY A 85 2.06 21.76 -4.63
C GLY A 85 1.89 20.69 -5.71
N TYR A 86 1.47 19.48 -5.33
CA TYR A 86 1.26 18.34 -6.23
C TYR A 86 -0.22 18.13 -6.57
N VAL A 87 -0.51 17.93 -7.85
CA VAL A 87 -1.78 17.34 -8.27
C VAL A 87 -1.77 15.86 -7.91
N LEU A 88 -2.88 15.32 -7.40
CA LEU A 88 -3.03 13.88 -7.19
C LEU A 88 -4.16 13.33 -8.05
N ALA A 89 -3.99 12.10 -8.53
CA ALA A 89 -5.06 11.36 -9.18
C ALA A 89 -4.99 9.87 -8.85
N ALA A 90 -6.14 9.21 -8.69
CA ALA A 90 -6.22 7.78 -8.40
C ALA A 90 -7.44 7.16 -9.10
N SER A 91 -7.29 5.95 -9.65
CA SER A 91 -8.36 5.27 -10.39
C SER A 91 -9.33 4.57 -9.45
N ASN A 92 -10.63 4.63 -9.76
CA ASN A 92 -11.67 3.88 -9.06
C ASN A 92 -11.82 2.45 -9.58
N ASP A 93 -11.11 2.07 -10.64
CA ASP A 93 -11.36 0.85 -11.42
C ASP A 93 -10.22 -0.18 -11.33
N LEU A 94 -9.12 0.15 -10.64
CA LEU A 94 -8.07 -0.83 -10.35
C LEU A 94 -8.58 -1.89 -9.36
N ARG A 95 -8.32 -3.15 -9.66
CA ARG A 95 -8.73 -4.28 -8.82
C ARG A 95 -7.64 -5.31 -8.76
N ASP A 96 -7.31 -5.79 -7.57
CA ASP A 96 -6.28 -6.82 -7.38
C ASP A 96 -6.66 -8.15 -8.06
N THR A 97 -7.96 -8.42 -8.17
CA THR A 97 -8.51 -9.58 -8.87
C THR A 97 -8.38 -9.52 -10.40
N LEU A 98 -7.98 -8.37 -10.96
CA LEU A 98 -7.77 -8.25 -12.40
C LEU A 98 -6.34 -8.67 -12.78
N PRO A 99 -6.15 -9.27 -13.97
CA PRO A 99 -4.81 -9.47 -14.50
C PRO A 99 -4.02 -8.16 -14.53
N ILE A 100 -2.73 -8.23 -14.18
CA ILE A 100 -1.84 -7.05 -14.11
C ILE A 100 -1.90 -6.21 -15.39
N ALA A 101 -1.94 -6.86 -16.57
CA ALA A 101 -2.06 -6.18 -17.85
C ALA A 101 -3.31 -5.30 -17.96
N ASN A 102 -4.45 -5.74 -17.41
CA ASN A 102 -5.69 -4.96 -17.40
C ASN A 102 -5.55 -3.74 -16.48
N ASN A 103 -4.98 -3.92 -15.28
CA ASN A 103 -4.70 -2.81 -14.37
C ASN A 103 -3.74 -1.79 -15.00
N VAL A 104 -2.72 -2.22 -15.74
CA VAL A 104 -1.82 -1.32 -16.49
C VAL A 104 -2.58 -0.51 -17.55
N LEU A 105 -3.51 -1.13 -18.28
CA LEU A 105 -4.33 -0.43 -19.27
C LEU A 105 -5.25 0.61 -18.63
N ILE A 106 -5.88 0.28 -17.50
CA ILE A 106 -6.72 1.21 -16.72
C ILE A 106 -5.88 2.40 -16.23
N ALA A 107 -4.72 2.12 -15.63
CA ALA A 107 -3.79 3.16 -15.18
C ALA A 107 -3.37 4.07 -16.34
N ASN A 108 -3.00 3.50 -17.50
CA ASN A 108 -2.60 4.27 -18.67
C ASN A 108 -3.71 5.19 -19.19
N ARG A 109 -4.97 4.73 -19.22
CA ARG A 109 -6.10 5.56 -19.65
C ARG A 109 -6.31 6.75 -18.71
N MET A 110 -6.28 6.53 -17.39
CA MET A 110 -6.35 7.61 -16.40
C MET A 110 -5.18 8.60 -16.53
N LEU A 111 -3.95 8.09 -16.64
CA LEU A 111 -2.75 8.92 -16.80
C LEU A 111 -2.87 9.85 -18.02
N ASN A 112 -3.31 9.30 -19.15
CA ASN A 112 -3.53 10.08 -20.37
C ASN A 112 -4.68 11.10 -20.21
N ALA A 113 -5.80 10.71 -19.58
CA ALA A 113 -6.91 11.62 -19.34
C ALA A 113 -6.47 12.84 -18.51
N VAL A 114 -5.78 12.60 -17.39
CA VAL A 114 -5.31 13.66 -16.49
C VAL A 114 -4.25 14.54 -17.16
N THR A 115 -3.27 13.95 -17.85
CA THR A 115 -2.18 14.72 -18.48
C THR A 115 -2.59 15.48 -19.73
N ASN A 116 -3.69 15.09 -20.39
CA ASN A 116 -4.28 15.83 -21.51
C ASN A 116 -5.22 16.95 -21.02
N PHE A 117 -5.89 16.75 -19.89
CA PHE A 117 -6.88 17.68 -19.37
C PHE A 117 -6.29 18.79 -18.49
N LEU A 118 -5.18 18.51 -17.79
CA LEU A 118 -4.54 19.44 -16.87
C LEU A 118 -3.16 19.88 -17.38
N PRO A 119 -2.70 21.09 -17.03
CA PRO A 119 -1.38 21.60 -17.40
C PRO A 119 -0.28 20.94 -16.56
N ILE A 120 0.00 19.68 -16.83
CA ILE A 120 1.01 18.88 -16.12
C ILE A 120 2.39 19.07 -16.76
N ASN A 121 3.41 19.25 -15.93
CA ASN A 121 4.80 19.22 -16.38
C ASN A 121 5.19 17.76 -16.70
N ARG A 122 5.46 17.46 -17.98
CA ARG A 122 5.82 16.11 -18.45
C ARG A 122 7.09 15.54 -17.83
N ASN A 123 7.97 16.39 -17.29
CA ASN A 123 9.17 15.99 -16.55
C ASN A 123 8.92 15.86 -15.04
N ARG A 124 7.67 15.89 -14.59
CA ARG A 124 7.28 15.76 -13.17
C ARG A 124 6.02 14.91 -13.01
N ILE A 125 6.01 13.78 -13.72
CA ILE A 125 4.97 12.75 -13.61
C ILE A 125 5.51 11.63 -12.73
N TYR A 126 4.84 11.38 -11.62
CA TYR A 126 5.22 10.36 -10.65
C TYR A 126 4.05 9.41 -10.40
N VAL A 127 4.35 8.19 -9.99
CA VAL A 127 3.35 7.19 -9.58
C VAL A 127 3.69 6.70 -8.18
N GLY A 128 2.73 6.14 -7.46
CA GLY A 128 2.99 5.58 -6.14
C GLY A 128 1.81 4.84 -5.56
N GLY A 129 1.99 4.31 -4.36
CA GLY A 129 0.97 3.58 -3.64
C GLY A 129 1.52 2.91 -2.38
N PHE A 130 0.63 2.26 -1.64
CA PHE A 130 0.96 1.51 -0.44
C PHE A 130 0.75 0.01 -0.64
N SER A 131 1.61 -0.81 -0.02
CA SER A 131 1.53 -2.27 -0.06
C SER A 131 1.38 -2.79 -1.51
N GLY A 132 0.32 -3.54 -1.84
CA GLY A 132 0.05 -4.02 -3.21
C GLY A 132 0.01 -2.90 -4.27
N GLY A 133 -0.58 -1.74 -3.95
CA GLY A 133 -0.58 -0.57 -4.84
C GLY A 133 0.81 0.05 -5.01
N GLY A 134 1.62 0.02 -3.95
CA GLY A 134 3.03 0.41 -3.97
C GLY A 134 3.84 -0.51 -4.88
N ARG A 135 3.72 -1.82 -4.69
CA ARG A 135 4.36 -2.84 -5.54
C ARG A 135 3.96 -2.67 -7.01
N PHE A 136 2.67 -2.50 -7.29
CA PHE A 136 2.15 -2.23 -8.64
C PHE A 136 2.73 -0.96 -9.27
N SER A 137 2.89 0.12 -8.49
CA SER A 137 3.46 1.38 -8.99
C SER A 137 4.88 1.22 -9.55
N THR A 138 5.67 0.28 -9.02
CA THR A 138 7.04 -0.02 -9.48
C THR A 138 7.08 -0.64 -10.88
N LEU A 139 5.99 -1.25 -11.33
CA LEU A 139 5.88 -1.88 -12.66
C LEU A 139 5.52 -0.86 -13.75
N ILE A 140 4.85 0.23 -13.39
CA ILE A 140 4.29 1.17 -14.36
C ILE A 140 5.34 1.78 -15.31
N PRO A 141 6.53 2.22 -14.86
CA PRO A 141 7.54 2.78 -15.76
C PRO A 141 8.04 1.79 -16.83
N THR A 142 7.87 0.48 -16.62
CA THR A 142 8.23 -0.56 -17.61
C THR A 142 7.26 -0.58 -18.79
N PHE A 143 5.99 -0.25 -18.55
CA PHE A 143 4.93 -0.30 -19.56
C PHE A 143 4.54 1.08 -20.10
N ILE A 144 4.69 2.13 -19.29
CA ILE A 144 4.28 3.50 -19.60
C ILE A 144 5.50 4.43 -19.57
N LYS A 145 5.78 5.07 -20.71
CA LYS A 145 6.89 6.03 -20.83
C LYS A 145 6.54 7.37 -20.19
N GLY A 146 7.58 8.13 -19.80
CA GLY A 146 7.44 9.48 -19.29
C GLY A 146 7.29 9.58 -17.77
N ILE A 147 7.16 8.47 -17.06
CA ILE A 147 7.18 8.43 -15.60
C ILE A 147 8.59 8.72 -15.10
N GLN A 148 8.74 9.77 -14.28
CA GLN A 148 10.02 10.27 -13.81
C GLN A 148 10.41 9.71 -12.44
N GLY A 149 9.44 9.18 -11.69
CA GLY A 149 9.70 8.55 -10.41
C GLY A 149 8.52 7.74 -9.86
N VAL A 150 8.84 6.92 -8.88
CA VAL A 150 7.95 5.99 -8.20
C VAL A 150 8.08 6.20 -6.69
N LEU A 151 6.97 6.42 -6.00
CA LEU A 151 6.87 6.45 -4.54
C LEU A 151 6.25 5.15 -4.04
N VAL A 152 7.08 4.27 -3.47
CA VAL A 152 6.62 2.98 -2.94
C VAL A 152 6.57 3.02 -1.41
N CYS A 153 5.38 2.78 -0.84
CA CYS A 153 5.19 2.77 0.61
C CYS A 153 4.88 1.35 1.10
N GLY A 154 5.58 0.87 2.13
CA GLY A 154 5.31 -0.43 2.76
C GLY A 154 5.38 -1.64 1.82
N ALA A 155 6.20 -1.56 0.76
CA ALA A 155 6.38 -2.66 -0.18
C ALA A 155 7.74 -2.56 -0.88
N SER A 156 8.29 -3.72 -1.25
CA SER A 156 9.49 -3.79 -2.09
C SER A 156 9.15 -3.72 -3.60
N VAL A 157 10.19 -3.57 -4.43
CA VAL A 157 10.07 -3.57 -5.90
C VAL A 157 9.56 -4.94 -6.37
N ALA A 158 8.59 -4.94 -7.28
CA ALA A 158 7.94 -6.16 -7.77
C ALA A 158 8.92 -7.13 -8.43
N ASN A 159 9.82 -6.62 -9.27
CA ASN A 159 10.89 -7.39 -9.90
C ASN A 159 12.05 -6.44 -10.24
N THR A 160 13.25 -6.71 -9.71
CA THR A 160 14.44 -5.90 -9.99
C THR A 160 15.02 -6.15 -11.38
N GLU A 161 14.74 -7.30 -12.01
CA GLU A 161 15.24 -7.67 -13.33
C GLU A 161 14.61 -6.86 -14.47
N VAL A 162 13.41 -6.31 -14.26
CA VAL A 162 12.76 -5.45 -15.25
C VAL A 162 13.28 -4.00 -15.19
N LEU A 163 14.08 -3.65 -14.18
CA LEU A 163 14.68 -2.33 -14.07
C LEU A 163 15.84 -2.18 -15.06
N THR A 164 15.84 -1.08 -15.81
CA THR A 164 16.84 -0.83 -16.85
C THR A 164 17.39 0.59 -16.81
N SER A 165 18.71 0.71 -17.00
CA SER A 165 19.38 2.00 -17.14
C SER A 165 19.00 2.75 -18.43
N LYS A 166 18.31 2.11 -19.38
CA LYS A 166 17.83 2.74 -20.62
C LYS A 166 16.61 3.64 -20.41
N ASN A 167 15.83 3.39 -19.36
CA ASN A 167 14.65 4.17 -18.99
C ASN A 167 14.64 4.37 -17.47
N PRO A 168 15.63 5.10 -16.92
CA PRO A 168 15.74 5.25 -15.48
C PRO A 168 14.61 6.16 -14.98
N PHE A 169 14.03 5.78 -13.86
CA PHE A 169 13.15 6.62 -13.07
C PHE A 169 13.72 6.70 -11.65
N HIS A 170 13.21 7.63 -10.87
CA HIS A 170 13.65 7.82 -9.49
C HIS A 170 12.76 7.02 -8.54
N LEU A 171 13.29 6.00 -7.86
CA LEU A 171 12.53 5.20 -6.89
C LEU A 171 12.72 5.74 -5.46
N ILE A 172 11.66 6.19 -4.80
CA ILE A 172 11.69 6.57 -3.39
C ILE A 172 10.86 5.56 -2.61
N GLY A 173 11.50 4.86 -1.67
CA GLY A 173 10.86 3.97 -0.71
C GLY A 173 10.53 4.69 0.59
N LEU A 174 9.34 4.41 1.16
CA LEU A 174 8.96 4.79 2.52
C LEU A 174 8.56 3.54 3.30
N VAL A 175 9.17 3.30 4.45
CA VAL A 175 8.87 2.09 5.24
C VAL A 175 9.05 2.28 6.73
N GLY A 176 8.13 1.70 7.51
CA GLY A 176 8.25 1.63 8.95
C GLY A 176 9.28 0.57 9.36
N ASN A 177 10.13 0.86 10.35
CA ASN A 177 11.13 -0.10 10.82
C ASN A 177 10.55 -1.38 11.49
N ALA A 178 9.24 -1.41 11.77
CA ALA A 178 8.50 -2.58 12.22
C ALA A 178 7.56 -3.17 11.15
N ASP A 179 7.63 -2.67 9.91
CA ASP A 179 6.93 -3.23 8.74
C ASP A 179 7.65 -4.49 8.25
N TYR A 180 6.90 -5.55 7.91
CA TYR A 180 7.47 -6.79 7.38
C TYR A 180 8.23 -6.59 6.06
N ALA A 181 7.90 -5.54 5.30
CA ALA A 181 8.60 -5.16 4.06
C ALA A 181 9.96 -4.48 4.31
N TYR A 182 10.28 -4.07 5.54
CA TYR A 182 11.50 -3.32 5.85
C TYR A 182 12.80 -4.02 5.43
N PRO A 183 13.04 -5.31 5.77
CA PRO A 183 14.26 -6.00 5.37
C PRO A 183 14.40 -6.08 3.84
N ASP A 184 13.33 -6.45 3.14
CA ASP A 184 13.33 -6.58 1.68
C ASP A 184 13.60 -5.24 0.98
N MET A 185 13.16 -4.13 1.58
CA MET A 185 13.43 -2.79 1.04
C MET A 185 14.89 -2.36 1.26
N LEU A 186 15.53 -2.75 2.37
CA LEU A 186 16.98 -2.55 2.56
C LEU A 186 17.78 -3.33 1.51
N ASP A 187 17.41 -4.60 1.28
CA ASP A 187 18.11 -5.45 0.30
C ASP A 187 17.95 -4.88 -1.12
N VAL A 188 16.76 -4.38 -1.46
CA VAL A 188 16.52 -3.73 -2.75
C VAL A 188 17.27 -2.42 -2.89
N GLU A 189 17.32 -1.57 -1.86
CA GLU A 189 18.15 -0.37 -1.86
C GLU A 189 19.63 -0.70 -2.17
N ASP A 190 20.20 -1.71 -1.52
CA ASP A 190 21.57 -2.17 -1.78
C ASP A 190 21.77 -2.67 -3.22
N ILE A 191 20.78 -3.34 -3.81
CA ILE A 191 20.80 -3.74 -5.22
C ILE A 191 20.79 -2.50 -6.12
N LEU A 192 19.89 -1.55 -5.88
CA LEU A 192 19.74 -0.33 -6.68
C LEU A 192 20.98 0.57 -6.61
N ASN A 193 21.58 0.70 -5.43
CA ASN A 193 22.83 1.41 -5.22
C ASN A 193 23.98 0.81 -6.04
N ARG A 194 24.11 -0.53 -6.05
CA ARG A 194 25.10 -1.22 -6.89
C ARG A 194 24.83 -1.02 -8.39
N MET A 195 23.56 -0.96 -8.78
CA MET A 195 23.15 -0.65 -10.16
C MET A 195 23.29 0.83 -10.53
N LYS A 196 23.59 1.71 -9.56
CA LYS A 196 23.52 3.18 -9.71
C LYS A 196 22.16 3.65 -10.20
N PHE A 197 21.11 2.93 -9.83
CA PHE A 197 19.74 3.29 -10.14
C PHE A 197 19.31 4.43 -9.19
N PRO A 198 18.73 5.54 -9.67
CA PRO A 198 18.37 6.65 -8.80
C PRO A 198 17.33 6.21 -7.76
N ASN A 199 17.72 6.19 -6.48
CA ASN A 199 16.85 5.72 -5.42
C ASN A 199 17.12 6.40 -4.07
N GLN A 200 16.14 6.38 -3.16
CA GLN A 200 16.28 6.70 -1.73
C GLN A 200 15.35 5.79 -0.90
N LEU A 201 15.71 5.50 0.35
CA LEU A 201 14.87 4.76 1.29
C LEU A 201 14.69 5.54 2.60
N LEU A 202 13.53 6.20 2.75
CA LEU A 202 13.23 6.87 4.01
C LEU A 202 12.57 5.89 4.98
N VAL A 203 13.24 5.67 6.11
CA VAL A 203 12.79 4.78 7.17
C VAL A 203 12.23 5.60 8.32
N PHE A 204 11.04 5.24 8.79
CA PHE A 204 10.41 5.86 9.96
C PHE A 204 10.12 4.85 11.07
N GLU A 205 9.73 5.35 12.24
CA GLU A 205 9.24 4.50 13.31
C GLU A 205 7.76 4.23 13.12
N GLY A 206 7.44 2.99 12.73
CA GLY A 206 6.08 2.59 12.43
C GLY A 206 6.01 1.15 11.97
N GLY A 207 4.79 0.65 11.82
CA GLY A 207 4.49 -0.69 11.32
C GLY A 207 4.19 -0.70 9.82
N HIS A 208 3.36 -1.66 9.40
CA HIS A 208 2.80 -1.71 8.06
C HIS A 208 1.60 -0.76 7.94
N GLU A 209 1.90 0.52 7.74
CA GLU A 209 0.90 1.59 7.68
C GLU A 209 1.30 2.67 6.67
N TRP A 210 0.31 3.46 6.25
CA TRP A 210 0.60 4.63 5.42
C TRP A 210 1.55 5.59 6.16
N PRO A 211 2.62 6.07 5.51
CA PRO A 211 3.47 7.11 6.07
C PRO A 211 2.66 8.36 6.42
N ASP A 212 3.10 9.09 7.45
CA ASP A 212 2.43 10.33 7.85
C ASP A 212 2.60 11.46 6.80
N THR A 213 1.91 12.58 7.04
CA THR A 213 1.95 13.74 6.14
C THR A 213 3.37 14.26 5.92
N ASP A 214 4.20 14.31 6.96
CA ASP A 214 5.56 14.84 6.88
C ASP A 214 6.46 13.91 6.06
N GLN A 215 6.33 12.59 6.27
CA GLN A 215 7.07 11.56 5.54
C GLN A 215 6.72 11.53 4.05
N LEU A 216 5.42 11.61 3.71
CA LEU A 216 4.96 11.73 2.33
C LEU A 216 5.43 13.05 1.70
N GLY A 217 5.41 14.15 2.46
CA GLY A 217 5.91 15.45 2.05
C GLY A 217 7.39 15.41 1.68
N ASN A 218 8.22 14.80 2.54
CA ASN A 218 9.65 14.62 2.31
C ASN A 218 9.95 13.83 1.03
N ALA A 219 9.15 12.80 0.71
CA ALA A 219 9.33 12.07 -0.55
C ALA A 219 9.04 12.95 -1.79
N MET A 220 7.97 13.75 -1.76
CA MET A 220 7.65 14.69 -2.86
C MET A 220 8.68 15.82 -2.97
N GLU A 221 9.22 16.26 -1.84
CA GLU A 221 10.33 17.21 -1.78
C GLU A 221 11.56 16.64 -2.49
N ILE A 222 11.94 15.39 -2.22
CA ILE A 222 13.07 14.74 -2.88
C ILE A 222 12.86 14.67 -4.41
N PHE A 223 11.65 14.37 -4.88
CA PHE A 223 11.35 14.47 -6.32
C PHE A 223 11.53 15.89 -6.87
N THR A 224 11.12 16.91 -6.10
CA THR A 224 11.29 18.31 -6.48
C THR A 224 12.76 18.70 -6.56
N LEU A 225 13.57 18.32 -5.55
CA LEU A 225 15.01 18.51 -5.54
C LEU A 225 15.66 17.76 -6.70
N ALA A 226 15.30 16.51 -6.97
CA ALA A 226 15.81 15.76 -8.11
C ALA A 226 15.51 16.44 -9.45
N SER A 227 14.31 17.01 -9.62
CA SER A 227 13.97 17.80 -10.82
C SER A 227 14.78 19.09 -10.94
N MET A 228 15.08 19.79 -9.82
CA MET A 228 16.00 20.94 -9.82
C MET A 228 17.43 20.53 -10.19
N ALA A 229 17.93 19.42 -9.65
CA ALA A 229 19.27 18.90 -9.94
C ALA A 229 19.43 18.52 -11.41
N LYS A 230 18.37 17.98 -12.04
CA LYS A 230 18.31 17.64 -13.47
C LYS A 230 18.07 18.86 -14.38
N GLY A 231 17.85 20.05 -13.82
CA GLY A 231 17.54 21.26 -14.59
C GLY A 231 16.14 21.25 -15.25
N GLN A 232 15.24 20.39 -14.79
CA GLN A 232 13.86 20.29 -15.29
C GLN A 232 12.98 21.44 -14.81
N ILE A 233 13.36 22.04 -13.68
CA ILE A 233 12.78 23.27 -13.11
C ILE A 233 13.92 24.17 -12.59
N PRO A 234 13.72 25.50 -12.48
CA PRO A 234 14.70 26.39 -11.89
C PRO A 234 15.06 25.98 -10.46
N LYS A 235 16.33 26.15 -10.08
CA LYS A 235 16.77 25.96 -8.69
C LYS A 235 16.18 27.08 -7.83
N ASP A 236 15.58 26.71 -6.71
CA ASP A 236 15.17 27.64 -5.66
C ASP A 236 16.15 27.51 -4.50
N GLU A 237 17.12 28.42 -4.43
CA GLU A 237 18.17 28.40 -3.40
C GLU A 237 17.59 28.58 -1.99
N SER A 238 16.47 29.30 -1.84
CA SER A 238 15.82 29.46 -0.54
C SER A 238 15.19 28.15 -0.08
N PHE A 239 14.48 27.47 -0.99
CA PHE A 239 13.90 26.16 -0.74
C PHE A 239 14.97 25.12 -0.40
N ILE A 240 16.01 25.00 -1.23
CA ILE A 240 17.11 24.05 -1.03
C ILE A 240 17.78 24.25 0.34
N ASN A 241 18.06 25.49 0.72
CA ASN A 241 18.70 25.78 2.00
C ASN A 241 17.78 25.53 3.20
N ALA A 242 16.49 25.87 3.10
CA ALA A 242 15.52 25.60 4.16
C ALA A 242 15.43 24.09 4.44
N LYS A 243 15.25 23.31 3.37
CA LYS A 243 15.11 21.86 3.43
C LYS A 243 16.35 21.13 3.91
N TYR A 244 17.53 21.60 3.50
CA TYR A 244 18.78 21.11 4.04
C TYR A 244 18.88 21.29 5.56
N ASN A 245 18.49 22.47 6.07
CA ASN A 245 18.55 22.77 7.49
C ASN A 245 17.49 21.98 8.29
N GLU A 246 16.29 21.79 7.74
CA GLU A 246 15.26 20.90 8.28
C GLU A 246 15.79 19.46 8.42
N GLY A 247 16.44 18.93 7.38
CA GLY A 247 17.09 17.62 7.41
C GLY A 247 18.16 17.51 8.50
N LEU A 248 19.04 18.50 8.63
CA LEU A 248 20.04 18.51 9.72
C LEU A 248 19.38 18.56 11.11
N THR A 249 18.25 19.25 11.22
CA THR A 249 17.48 19.33 12.47
C THR A 249 16.87 17.98 12.81
N ALA A 250 16.28 17.29 11.83
CA ALA A 250 15.75 15.94 11.97
C ALA A 250 16.85 14.93 12.38
N VAL A 251 18.05 15.01 11.79
CA VAL A 251 19.20 14.18 12.22
C VAL A 251 19.54 14.41 13.69
N ASN A 252 19.58 15.68 14.13
CA ASN A 252 19.86 16.01 15.54
C ASN A 252 18.77 15.48 16.48
N ILE A 253 17.50 15.55 16.08
CA ILE A 253 16.38 14.98 16.85
C ILE A 253 16.54 13.47 17.00
N LEU A 254 16.90 12.76 15.93
CA LEU A 254 17.13 11.31 15.99
C LEU A 254 18.33 10.96 16.87
N PHE A 255 19.39 11.77 16.82
CA PHE A 255 20.56 11.59 17.68
C PHE A 255 20.23 11.77 19.17
N THR A 256 19.52 12.84 19.53
CA THR A 256 19.12 13.11 20.93
C THR A 256 18.09 12.11 21.44
N ALA A 257 17.26 11.55 20.56
CA ALA A 257 16.33 10.47 20.87
C ALA A 257 16.99 9.08 20.96
N ASN A 258 18.32 8.98 20.87
CA ASN A 258 19.08 7.72 20.89
C ASN A 258 18.66 6.74 19.76
N LYS A 259 18.42 7.27 18.55
CA LYS A 259 18.06 6.52 17.34
C LYS A 259 19.18 6.61 16.30
N PRO A 260 20.37 6.04 16.60
CA PRO A 260 21.57 6.24 15.77
C PRO A 260 21.46 5.61 14.38
N LEU A 261 20.63 4.57 14.20
CA LEU A 261 20.45 3.91 12.90
C LEU A 261 19.62 4.79 11.96
N LEU A 262 18.48 5.30 12.43
CA LEU A 262 17.67 6.24 11.65
C LEU A 262 18.44 7.54 11.35
N ALA A 263 19.19 8.06 12.33
CA ALA A 263 20.05 9.23 12.11
C ALA A 263 21.09 8.96 11.02
N ASN A 264 21.67 7.76 11.00
CA ASN A 264 22.63 7.39 9.96
C ASN A 264 21.98 7.26 8.59
N ASN A 265 20.82 6.60 8.50
CA ASN A 265 20.08 6.45 7.25
C ASN A 265 19.76 7.83 6.67
N LEU A 266 19.21 8.75 7.48
CA LEU A 266 18.92 10.11 7.00
C LEU A 266 20.19 10.86 6.56
N LEU A 267 21.33 10.68 7.24
CA LEU A 267 22.61 11.25 6.80
C LEU A 267 23.06 10.66 5.45
N ASP A 268 22.91 9.35 5.23
CA ASP A 268 23.18 8.70 3.95
C ASP A 268 22.32 9.32 2.84
N GLU A 269 21.00 9.45 3.06
CA GLU A 269 20.09 10.08 2.08
C GLU A 269 20.45 11.53 1.77
N MET A 270 20.73 12.32 2.81
CA MET A 270 21.12 13.72 2.66
C MET A 270 22.42 13.87 1.86
N LEU A 271 23.38 12.94 1.98
CA LEU A 271 24.60 12.98 1.16
C LEU A 271 24.27 12.91 -0.33
N GLU A 272 23.34 12.03 -0.71
CA GLU A 272 22.99 11.83 -2.10
C GLU A 272 22.13 12.97 -2.65
N ILE A 273 21.10 13.37 -1.90
CA ILE A 273 20.14 14.41 -2.29
C ILE A 273 20.84 15.75 -2.49
N TYR A 274 21.76 16.13 -1.59
CA TYR A 274 22.32 17.49 -1.56
C TYR A 274 23.66 17.65 -2.31
N ARG A 275 24.31 16.55 -2.70
CA ARG A 275 25.57 16.59 -3.48
C ARG A 275 25.49 17.42 -4.77
N PRO A 276 24.38 17.45 -5.54
CA PRO A 276 24.26 18.30 -6.73
C PRO A 276 24.16 19.80 -6.45
N PHE A 277 23.91 20.18 -5.19
CA PHE A 277 23.62 21.56 -4.79
C PHE A 277 24.75 22.20 -3.99
N ARG A 278 25.50 21.42 -3.22
CA ARG A 278 26.50 21.96 -2.31
C ARG A 278 27.57 20.96 -1.90
N ASP A 279 28.61 21.46 -1.24
CA ASP A 279 29.57 20.63 -0.54
C ASP A 279 28.91 19.87 0.62
N THR A 280 29.27 18.59 0.78
CA THR A 280 28.65 17.67 1.74
C THR A 280 29.62 17.21 2.84
N ASP A 281 30.78 17.85 2.98
CA ASP A 281 31.81 17.40 3.92
C ASP A 281 31.36 17.48 5.38
N SER A 282 30.48 18.42 5.73
CA SER A 282 29.85 18.47 7.05
C SER A 282 29.00 17.24 7.33
N ILE A 283 28.20 16.78 6.36
CA ILE A 283 27.37 15.58 6.49
C ILE A 283 28.26 14.34 6.62
N LYS A 284 29.29 14.22 5.76
CA LYS A 284 30.25 13.09 5.82
C LYS A 284 30.96 13.03 7.18
N GLN A 285 31.34 14.17 7.73
CA GLN A 285 32.02 14.25 9.02
C GLN A 285 31.08 13.87 10.18
N SER A 286 29.83 14.33 10.16
CA SER A 286 28.80 13.93 11.13
C SER A 286 28.55 12.42 11.08
N GLN A 287 28.40 11.88 9.88
CA GLN A 287 28.20 10.45 9.66
C GLN A 287 29.40 9.62 10.15
N LYS A 288 30.62 10.02 9.80
CA LYS A 288 31.84 9.35 10.27
C LYS A 288 31.96 9.37 11.80
N THR A 289 31.56 10.48 12.43
CA THR A 289 31.53 10.60 13.89
C THR A 289 30.50 9.65 14.50
N LEU A 290 29.28 9.61 13.94
CA LEU A 290 28.21 8.70 14.37
C LEU A 290 28.63 7.24 14.23
N LYS A 291 29.10 6.81 13.04
CA LYS A 291 29.55 5.43 12.75
C LYS A 291 30.71 4.98 13.66
N ARG A 292 31.51 5.91 14.19
CA ARG A 292 32.61 5.61 15.13
C ARG A 292 32.15 5.45 16.58
N SER A 293 30.99 6.01 16.93
CA SER A 293 30.44 5.95 18.29
C SER A 293 30.16 4.52 18.74
N LYS A 294 30.29 4.27 20.05
CA LYS A 294 29.97 2.95 20.64
C LYS A 294 28.48 2.62 20.46
N ILE A 295 27.62 3.62 20.65
CA ILE A 295 26.16 3.47 20.55
C ILE A 295 25.77 2.98 19.15
N TYR A 296 26.23 3.65 18.09
CA TYR A 296 25.96 3.21 16.72
C TYR A 296 26.45 1.78 16.47
N LYS A 297 27.72 1.48 16.82
CA LYS A 297 28.30 0.14 16.58
C LYS A 297 27.52 -0.97 17.27
N THR A 298 27.06 -0.73 18.50
CA THR A 298 26.24 -1.68 19.24
C THR A 298 24.88 -1.86 18.57
N HIS A 299 24.17 -0.78 18.26
CA HIS A 299 22.87 -0.86 17.59
C HIS A 299 22.96 -1.52 16.21
N ASN A 300 23.98 -1.18 15.41
CA ASN A 300 24.20 -1.77 14.09
C ASN A 300 24.45 -3.26 14.19
N ARG A 301 25.33 -3.71 15.10
CA ARG A 301 25.59 -5.15 15.30
C ARG A 301 24.33 -5.89 15.75
N ASN A 302 23.55 -5.31 16.64
CA ASN A 302 22.32 -5.92 17.13
C ASN A 302 21.26 -5.99 16.02
N GLN A 303 21.13 -4.95 15.20
CA GLN A 303 20.22 -4.95 14.05
C GLN A 303 20.60 -6.04 13.05
N THR A 304 21.88 -6.15 12.68
CA THR A 304 22.35 -7.23 11.80
C THR A 304 22.03 -8.61 12.36
N ALA A 305 22.24 -8.83 13.65
CA ALA A 305 21.94 -10.11 14.29
C ALA A 305 20.43 -10.42 14.32
N VAL A 306 19.60 -9.40 14.55
CA VAL A 306 18.14 -9.52 14.52
C VAL A 306 17.63 -9.82 13.12
N LEU A 307 18.09 -9.10 12.09
CA LEU A 307 17.68 -9.32 10.70
C LEU A 307 18.08 -10.71 10.20
N PHE A 308 19.29 -11.19 10.56
CA PHE A 308 19.71 -12.55 10.23
C PHE A 308 18.87 -13.61 10.94
N LYS A 309 18.53 -13.41 12.22
CA LYS A 309 17.62 -14.31 12.93
C LYS A 309 16.23 -14.32 12.28
N GLU A 310 15.72 -13.15 11.93
CA GLU A 310 14.44 -12.99 11.25
C GLU A 310 14.40 -13.73 9.91
N SER A 311 15.46 -13.65 9.10
CA SER A 311 15.50 -14.33 7.80
C SER A 311 15.39 -15.85 7.95
N LEU A 312 16.10 -16.44 8.92
CA LEU A 312 16.02 -17.88 9.20
C LEU A 312 14.60 -18.31 9.61
N ILE A 313 13.92 -17.51 10.45
CA ILE A 313 12.54 -17.80 10.86
C ILE A 313 11.59 -17.69 9.66
N LYS A 314 11.78 -16.69 8.80
CA LYS A 314 10.97 -16.52 7.58
C LYS A 314 11.16 -17.70 6.62
N GLU A 315 12.38 -18.21 6.45
CA GLU A 315 12.67 -19.40 5.66
C GLU A 315 11.92 -20.63 6.20
N ASP A 316 11.92 -20.85 7.52
CA ASP A 316 11.14 -21.91 8.14
C ASP A 316 9.63 -21.73 7.84
N TYR A 317 9.09 -20.51 7.97
CA TYR A 317 7.67 -20.25 7.70
C TYR A 317 7.28 -20.58 6.26
N VAL A 318 8.09 -20.18 5.28
CA VAL A 318 7.84 -20.51 3.87
C VAL A 318 7.87 -22.02 3.67
N TYR A 319 8.91 -22.69 4.16
CA TYR A 319 9.07 -24.14 4.01
C TYR A 319 7.90 -24.93 4.63
N TYR A 320 7.57 -24.67 5.89
CA TYR A 320 6.49 -25.40 6.56
C TYR A 320 5.12 -25.10 5.98
N LEU A 321 4.87 -23.87 5.52
CA LEU A 321 3.60 -23.53 4.88
C LEU A 321 3.44 -24.27 3.56
N GLU A 322 4.48 -24.31 2.73
CA GLU A 322 4.48 -25.04 1.46
C GLU A 322 4.24 -26.54 1.68
N GLU A 323 4.97 -27.15 2.62
CA GLU A 323 4.78 -28.55 2.99
C GLU A 323 3.36 -28.83 3.50
N ASP A 324 2.82 -27.95 4.35
CA ASP A 324 1.47 -28.10 4.91
C ASP A 324 0.39 -28.01 3.82
N ILE A 325 0.54 -27.09 2.87
CA ILE A 325 -0.36 -26.95 1.71
C ILE A 325 -0.33 -28.22 0.84
N ILE A 326 0.86 -28.71 0.49
CA ILE A 326 1.03 -29.85 -0.43
C ILE A 326 0.52 -31.16 0.20
N THR A 327 0.63 -31.29 1.52
CA THR A 327 0.29 -32.53 2.24
C THR A 327 -1.03 -32.48 3.01
N TYR A 328 -1.76 -31.36 2.94
CA TYR A 328 -2.98 -31.08 3.70
C TYR A 328 -2.80 -31.31 5.21
N ASN A 329 -1.71 -30.81 5.78
CA ASN A 329 -1.28 -31.16 7.13
C ASN A 329 -1.93 -30.30 8.24
N TYR A 330 -3.21 -30.57 8.54
CA TYR A 330 -3.93 -29.92 9.64
C TYR A 330 -3.29 -30.11 11.02
N ASN A 331 -2.51 -31.18 11.22
CA ASN A 331 -1.85 -31.45 12.50
C ASN A 331 -0.79 -30.39 12.83
N ASN A 332 -0.27 -29.67 11.83
CA ASN A 332 0.75 -28.65 12.03
C ASN A 332 0.19 -27.29 12.50
N LEU A 333 -1.13 -27.10 12.55
CA LEU A 333 -1.75 -25.88 13.12
C LEU A 333 -1.32 -25.62 14.58
N GLY A 334 -0.98 -26.68 15.32
CA GLY A 334 -0.40 -26.56 16.66
C GLY A 334 1.00 -25.94 16.67
N TRP A 335 1.84 -26.25 15.66
CA TRP A 335 3.14 -25.62 15.50
C TRP A 335 3.00 -24.14 15.14
N TRP A 336 2.09 -23.79 14.25
CA TRP A 336 1.78 -22.38 13.93
C TRP A 336 1.29 -21.59 15.14
N SER A 337 0.45 -22.20 15.97
CA SER A 337 0.00 -21.60 17.23
C SER A 337 1.19 -21.33 18.17
N TYR A 338 2.12 -22.29 18.29
CA TYR A 338 3.36 -22.10 19.03
C TYR A 338 4.25 -20.98 18.44
N GLN A 339 4.34 -20.87 17.11
CA GLN A 339 5.08 -19.78 16.47
C GLN A 339 4.49 -18.41 16.80
N MET A 340 3.17 -18.28 16.85
CA MET A 340 2.52 -17.03 17.28
C MET A 340 2.82 -16.69 18.75
N GLU A 341 2.93 -17.68 19.63
CA GLU A 341 3.39 -17.46 21.01
C GLU A 341 4.86 -16.99 21.09
N GLU A 342 5.75 -17.53 20.26
CA GLU A 342 7.15 -17.07 20.16
C GLU A 342 7.23 -15.63 19.63
N ILE A 343 6.42 -15.29 18.63
CA ILE A 343 6.29 -13.92 18.11
C ILE A 343 5.86 -12.94 19.21
N GLU A 344 4.88 -13.32 20.04
CA GLU A 344 4.44 -12.53 21.18
C GLU A 344 5.55 -12.30 22.22
N LYS A 345 6.46 -13.27 22.41
CA LYS A 345 7.64 -13.10 23.28
C LYS A 345 8.60 -12.05 22.71
N TYR A 346 8.78 -11.99 21.39
CA TYR A 346 9.58 -10.93 20.75
C TYR A 346 8.93 -9.56 20.92
N LYS A 347 7.62 -9.45 20.66
CA LYS A 347 6.86 -8.19 20.81
C LYS A 347 6.90 -7.62 22.24
N LYS A 348 7.04 -8.47 23.26
CA LYS A 348 7.13 -8.11 24.69
C LYS A 348 8.57 -7.96 25.19
N ASN A 349 9.58 -8.22 24.36
CA ASN A 349 10.99 -8.15 24.76
C ASN A 349 11.39 -6.71 25.12
N PRO A 350 12.23 -6.45 26.13
CA PRO A 350 12.68 -5.08 26.44
C PRO A 350 13.59 -4.45 25.37
N ASP A 351 14.23 -5.25 24.50
CA ASP A 351 15.01 -4.74 23.38
C ASP A 351 14.08 -4.33 22.22
N VAL A 352 14.08 -3.03 21.89
CA VAL A 352 13.27 -2.45 20.82
C VAL A 352 13.48 -3.15 19.47
N LEU A 353 14.70 -3.59 19.15
CA LEU A 353 14.97 -4.29 17.89
C LEU A 353 14.29 -5.67 17.85
N GLN A 354 14.22 -6.36 19.00
CA GLN A 354 13.46 -7.61 19.14
C GLN A 354 11.96 -7.36 19.04
N GLN A 355 11.44 -6.29 19.65
CA GLN A 355 10.03 -5.91 19.51
C GLN A 355 9.65 -5.66 18.05
N GLN A 356 10.48 -4.90 17.33
CA GLN A 356 10.29 -4.61 15.91
C GLN A 356 10.32 -5.90 15.09
N MET A 357 11.26 -6.81 15.33
CA MET A 357 11.30 -8.12 14.68
C MET A 357 10.02 -8.92 14.92
N GLY A 358 9.50 -8.95 16.16
CA GLY A 358 8.24 -9.61 16.45
C GLY A 358 7.08 -9.07 15.63
N LYS A 359 6.96 -7.73 15.51
CA LYS A 359 5.94 -7.09 14.67
C LYS A 359 6.13 -7.40 13.17
N ARG A 360 7.37 -7.43 12.69
CA ARG A 360 7.69 -7.80 11.31
C ARG A 360 7.34 -9.27 11.00
N LEU A 361 7.65 -10.18 11.91
CA LEU A 361 7.31 -11.60 11.76
C LEU A 361 5.81 -11.83 11.77
N GLU A 362 5.06 -11.14 12.66
CA GLU A 362 3.59 -11.17 12.67
C GLU A 362 3.00 -10.67 11.35
N GLY A 363 3.46 -9.51 10.86
CA GLY A 363 3.02 -8.99 9.57
C GLY A 363 3.38 -9.91 8.41
N TYR A 364 4.58 -10.50 8.44
CA TYR A 364 5.07 -11.39 7.42
C TYR A 364 4.23 -12.67 7.30
N ILE A 365 3.99 -13.38 8.41
CA ILE A 365 3.19 -14.62 8.35
C ILE A 365 1.75 -14.33 7.91
N ASN A 366 1.18 -13.21 8.37
CA ASN A 366 -0.16 -12.80 7.96
C ASN A 366 -0.25 -12.53 6.45
N ALA A 367 0.76 -11.88 5.88
CA ALA A 367 0.87 -11.63 4.44
C ALA A 367 1.13 -12.93 3.65
N LEU A 368 2.05 -13.77 4.12
CA LEU A 368 2.39 -15.04 3.49
C LEU A 368 1.17 -15.96 3.34
N VAL A 369 0.34 -16.08 4.39
CA VAL A 369 -0.90 -16.86 4.33
C VAL A 369 -1.92 -16.24 3.38
N ALA A 370 -2.06 -14.90 3.37
CA ALA A 370 -2.95 -14.21 2.45
C ALA A 370 -2.56 -14.43 0.98
N ASP A 371 -1.27 -14.25 0.66
CA ASP A 371 -0.73 -14.43 -0.70
C ASP A 371 -0.99 -15.86 -1.19
N ASN A 372 -0.82 -16.89 -0.34
CA ASN A 372 -1.12 -18.27 -0.72
C ASN A 372 -2.61 -18.54 -0.90
N ILE A 373 -3.50 -17.90 -0.12
CA ILE A 373 -4.95 -17.98 -0.33
C ILE A 373 -5.30 -17.42 -1.73
N ASP A 374 -4.74 -16.29 -2.10
CA ASP A 374 -5.02 -15.65 -3.39
C ASP A 374 -4.44 -16.47 -4.56
N ILE A 375 -3.25 -17.04 -4.39
CA ILE A 375 -2.66 -17.99 -5.35
C ILE A 375 -3.60 -19.18 -5.58
N LEU A 376 -4.05 -19.86 -4.53
CA LEU A 376 -4.94 -21.03 -4.68
C LEU A 376 -6.27 -20.68 -5.32
N LYS A 377 -6.86 -19.53 -5.00
CA LYS A 377 -8.09 -19.04 -5.64
C LYS A 377 -7.93 -18.75 -7.13
N SER A 378 -6.71 -18.43 -7.57
CA SER A 378 -6.42 -18.11 -8.98
C SER A 378 -6.19 -19.34 -9.87
N ILE A 379 -6.02 -20.52 -9.28
CA ILE A 379 -5.76 -21.78 -9.98
C ILE A 379 -7.08 -22.52 -10.23
N GLU A 380 -7.31 -22.97 -11.47
CA GLU A 380 -8.48 -23.78 -11.84
C GLU A 380 -8.08 -25.24 -12.13
N PRO A 381 -8.75 -26.25 -11.53
CA PRO A 381 -9.76 -26.13 -10.47
C PRO A 381 -9.14 -25.70 -9.13
N VAL A 382 -9.95 -25.01 -8.30
CA VAL A 382 -9.51 -24.57 -6.97
C VAL A 382 -9.32 -25.78 -6.06
N ASP A 383 -8.18 -25.85 -5.39
CA ASP A 383 -7.91 -26.83 -4.34
C ASP A 383 -8.62 -26.41 -3.04
N GLU A 384 -9.87 -26.87 -2.87
CA GLU A 384 -10.69 -26.50 -1.71
C GLU A 384 -10.11 -27.00 -0.38
N GLU A 385 -9.34 -28.10 -0.38
CA GLU A 385 -8.77 -28.69 0.83
C GLU A 385 -7.61 -27.85 1.35
N ALA A 386 -6.66 -27.50 0.46
CA ALA A 386 -5.58 -26.57 0.80
C ALA A 386 -6.12 -25.19 1.19
N LEU A 387 -7.16 -24.71 0.51
CA LEU A 387 -7.75 -23.42 0.80
C LEU A 387 -8.41 -23.40 2.19
N ASN A 388 -9.09 -24.49 2.57
CA ASN A 388 -9.67 -24.65 3.91
C ASN A 388 -8.58 -24.68 5.00
N LEU A 389 -7.48 -25.42 4.78
CA LEU A 389 -6.32 -25.40 5.67
C LEU A 389 -5.77 -23.97 5.86
N LEU A 390 -5.64 -23.20 4.78
CA LEU A 390 -5.15 -21.83 4.86
C LEU A 390 -6.10 -20.89 5.57
N TRP A 391 -7.42 -21.03 5.41
CA TRP A 391 -8.37 -20.28 6.21
C TRP A 391 -8.24 -20.62 7.69
N MET A 392 -8.10 -21.91 8.05
CA MET A 392 -7.88 -22.31 9.44
C MET A 392 -6.60 -21.70 10.00
N LEU A 393 -5.50 -21.76 9.25
CA LEU A 393 -4.25 -21.11 9.63
C LEU A 393 -4.41 -19.58 9.76
N LYS A 394 -5.19 -18.94 8.87
CA LYS A 394 -5.48 -17.52 8.93
C LYS A 394 -6.15 -17.12 10.24
N THR A 395 -7.04 -17.96 10.78
CA THR A 395 -7.65 -17.74 12.11
C THR A 395 -6.64 -17.82 13.26
N VAL A 396 -5.56 -18.58 13.10
CA VAL A 396 -4.48 -18.70 14.09
C VAL A 396 -3.58 -17.46 14.06
N VAL A 397 -3.18 -17.02 12.86
CA VAL A 397 -2.22 -15.91 12.70
C VAL A 397 -2.89 -14.53 12.74
N ASN A 398 -4.19 -14.47 12.47
CA ASN A 398 -5.01 -13.27 12.59
C ASN A 398 -6.43 -13.60 13.07
N PRO A 399 -6.67 -13.74 14.39
CA PRO A 399 -7.98 -14.08 14.96
C PRO A 399 -9.10 -13.05 14.71
N LYS A 400 -8.77 -11.88 14.17
CA LYS A 400 -9.73 -10.84 13.76
C LYS A 400 -10.12 -10.91 12.29
N ASP A 401 -9.54 -11.84 11.52
CA ASP A 401 -9.90 -12.12 10.14
C ASP A 401 -11.22 -12.91 10.08
N TYR A 402 -12.34 -12.23 10.30
CA TYR A 402 -13.65 -12.88 10.40
C TYR A 402 -14.05 -13.60 9.11
N ASP A 403 -13.61 -13.13 7.95
CA ASP A 403 -13.91 -13.74 6.66
C ASP A 403 -13.37 -15.18 6.56
N SER A 404 -12.17 -15.46 7.09
CA SER A 404 -11.64 -16.82 7.11
C SER A 404 -12.50 -17.76 7.97
N TYR A 405 -13.00 -17.31 9.11
CA TYR A 405 -13.95 -18.11 9.89
C TYR A 405 -15.23 -18.41 9.11
N LEU A 406 -15.80 -17.40 8.44
CA LEU A 406 -17.02 -17.57 7.63
C LEU A 406 -16.79 -18.54 6.46
N ASN A 407 -15.63 -18.45 5.80
CA ASN A 407 -15.26 -19.38 4.73
C ASN A 407 -15.15 -20.82 5.23
N ILE A 408 -14.54 -21.04 6.41
CA ILE A 408 -14.48 -22.38 7.03
C ILE A 408 -15.88 -22.89 7.36
N ILE A 409 -16.73 -22.07 8.00
CA ILE A 409 -18.09 -22.47 8.36
C ILE A 409 -18.89 -22.88 7.11
N SER A 410 -18.78 -22.09 6.03
CA SER A 410 -19.42 -22.38 4.75
C SER A 410 -18.90 -23.70 4.15
N HIS A 411 -17.58 -23.85 4.07
CA HIS A 411 -16.94 -25.04 3.50
C HIS A 411 -17.25 -26.31 4.31
N SER A 412 -17.10 -26.28 5.64
CA SER A 412 -17.43 -27.40 6.52
C SER A 412 -18.92 -27.79 6.42
N ALA A 413 -19.83 -26.83 6.31
CA ALA A 413 -21.25 -27.12 6.09
C ALA A 413 -21.50 -27.80 4.74
N LYS A 414 -20.85 -27.33 3.67
CA LYS A 414 -20.93 -27.91 2.32
C LYS A 414 -20.51 -29.38 2.28
N VAL A 415 -19.48 -29.76 3.06
CA VAL A 415 -18.97 -31.14 3.14
C VAL A 415 -19.62 -31.98 4.27
N ASN A 416 -20.66 -31.46 4.92
CA ASN A 416 -21.36 -32.08 6.06
C ASN A 416 -20.50 -32.28 7.33
N ASP A 417 -19.40 -31.56 7.48
CA ASP A 417 -18.66 -31.50 8.75
C ASP A 417 -19.28 -30.47 9.70
N THR A 418 -20.41 -30.87 10.27
CA THR A 418 -21.19 -30.01 11.18
C THR A 418 -20.41 -29.66 12.45
N SER A 419 -19.55 -30.55 12.94
CA SER A 419 -18.76 -30.35 14.15
C SER A 419 -17.77 -29.21 13.98
N THR A 420 -17.01 -29.21 12.88
CA THR A 420 -16.04 -28.14 12.58
C THR A 420 -16.76 -26.82 12.31
N ALA A 421 -17.88 -26.83 11.59
CA ALA A 421 -18.66 -25.62 11.34
C ALA A 421 -19.17 -24.97 12.64
N LEU A 422 -19.69 -25.76 13.59
CA LEU A 422 -20.13 -25.25 14.89
C LEU A 422 -18.97 -24.74 15.76
N PHE A 423 -17.82 -25.41 15.71
CA PHE A 423 -16.62 -24.96 16.42
C PHE A 423 -16.17 -23.58 15.94
N TYR A 424 -15.98 -23.39 14.62
CA TYR A 424 -15.53 -22.11 14.08
C TYR A 424 -16.61 -21.01 14.19
N LEU A 425 -17.89 -21.37 14.22
CA LEU A 425 -18.97 -20.43 14.59
C LEU A 425 -18.79 -19.90 16.02
N GLU A 426 -18.50 -20.77 16.98
CA GLU A 426 -18.29 -20.32 18.36
C GLU A 426 -17.02 -19.46 18.47
N GLU A 427 -15.93 -19.86 17.80
CA GLU A 427 -14.67 -19.14 17.83
C GLU A 427 -14.76 -17.75 17.18
N VAL A 428 -15.47 -17.59 16.06
CA VAL A 428 -15.63 -16.25 15.44
C VAL A 428 -16.43 -15.30 16.33
N LEU A 429 -17.43 -15.83 17.04
CA LEU A 429 -18.24 -15.06 17.99
C LEU A 429 -17.45 -14.69 19.25
N LYS A 430 -16.63 -15.61 19.78
CA LYS A 430 -15.67 -15.31 20.86
C LYS A 430 -14.67 -14.23 20.46
N ASN A 431 -14.26 -14.22 19.19
CA ASN A 431 -13.38 -13.20 18.63
C ASN A 431 -14.09 -11.87 18.31
N GLY A 432 -15.39 -11.74 18.62
CA GLY A 432 -16.11 -10.46 18.64
C GLY A 432 -16.85 -10.13 17.34
N TYR A 433 -17.07 -11.11 16.45
CA TYR A 433 -17.92 -10.91 15.29
C TYR A 433 -19.39 -10.69 15.70
N THR A 434 -20.03 -9.67 15.11
CA THR A 434 -21.38 -9.24 15.51
C THR A 434 -22.38 -9.12 14.36
N ASP A 435 -21.94 -9.27 13.11
CA ASP A 435 -22.83 -9.14 11.95
C ASP A 435 -23.68 -10.41 11.76
N ARG A 436 -24.81 -10.41 12.46
CA ARG A 436 -25.81 -11.46 12.38
C ARG A 436 -26.40 -11.60 10.98
N GLU A 437 -26.57 -10.50 10.25
CA GLU A 437 -27.23 -10.55 8.94
C GLU A 437 -26.39 -11.35 7.95
N SER A 438 -25.09 -11.05 7.89
CA SER A 438 -24.13 -11.78 7.06
C SER A 438 -24.01 -13.24 7.48
N LEU A 439 -23.96 -13.54 8.79
CA LEU A 439 -23.93 -14.92 9.27
C LEU A 439 -25.15 -15.75 8.84
N TYR A 440 -26.35 -15.17 8.91
CA TYR A 440 -27.58 -15.84 8.47
C TYR A 440 -27.75 -15.85 6.95
N LYS A 441 -26.88 -15.20 6.18
CA LYS A 441 -26.87 -15.23 4.70
C LYS A 441 -25.73 -16.08 4.14
N LEU A 442 -24.87 -16.62 5.00
CA LEU A 442 -23.72 -17.42 4.59
C LEU A 442 -24.15 -18.59 3.69
N GLU A 443 -23.46 -18.74 2.56
CA GLU A 443 -23.72 -19.79 1.57
C GLU A 443 -23.54 -21.19 2.19
N ASP A 444 -24.16 -22.21 1.61
CA ASP A 444 -24.08 -23.63 2.03
C ASP A 444 -24.48 -23.99 3.49
N THR A 445 -24.82 -23.01 4.33
CA THR A 445 -25.14 -23.23 5.76
C THR A 445 -26.62 -23.42 6.08
N ALA A 446 -27.49 -23.62 5.07
CA ALA A 446 -28.93 -23.66 5.29
C ALA A 446 -29.37 -24.74 6.30
N LEU A 447 -28.80 -25.95 6.19
CA LEU A 447 -29.08 -27.04 7.11
C LEU A 447 -28.45 -26.80 8.49
N LEU A 448 -27.22 -26.29 8.52
CA LEU A 448 -26.52 -25.94 9.76
C LEU A 448 -27.33 -24.94 10.61
N ARG A 449 -27.92 -23.92 9.98
CA ARG A 449 -28.72 -22.89 10.67
C ARG A 449 -30.01 -23.41 11.31
N LEU A 450 -30.49 -24.58 10.88
CA LEU A 450 -31.69 -25.21 11.45
C LEU A 450 -31.38 -26.07 12.68
N THR A 451 -30.10 -26.31 12.99
CA THR A 451 -29.74 -27.15 14.14
C THR A 451 -29.99 -26.41 15.46
N PRO A 452 -30.42 -27.11 16.52
CA PRO A 452 -30.53 -26.52 17.85
C PRO A 452 -29.19 -25.96 18.35
N GLU A 453 -28.08 -26.63 18.04
CA GLU A 453 -26.73 -26.26 18.46
C GLU A 453 -26.31 -24.91 17.87
N PHE A 454 -26.55 -24.69 16.57
CA PHE A 454 -26.27 -23.41 15.92
C PHE A 454 -27.03 -22.27 16.60
N ASN A 455 -28.34 -22.45 16.81
CA ASN A 455 -29.19 -21.43 17.41
C ASN A 455 -28.80 -21.15 18.87
N ALA A 456 -28.40 -22.18 19.62
CA ALA A 456 -27.90 -22.03 20.99
C ALA A 456 -26.60 -21.22 21.05
N ILE A 457 -25.63 -21.51 20.17
CA ILE A 457 -24.36 -20.76 20.09
C ILE A 457 -24.65 -19.30 19.74
N VAL A 458 -25.43 -19.03 18.69
CA VAL A 458 -25.75 -17.66 18.27
C VAL A 458 -26.49 -16.89 19.38
N ALA A 459 -27.44 -17.52 20.06
CA ALA A 459 -28.19 -16.88 21.16
C ALA A 459 -27.28 -16.47 22.32
N ASN A 460 -26.28 -17.30 22.65
CA ASN A 460 -25.34 -17.05 23.75
C ASN A 460 -24.49 -15.78 23.51
N TYR A 461 -24.03 -15.56 22.28
CA TYR A 461 -23.11 -14.45 21.97
C TYR A 461 -23.81 -13.20 21.42
N LEU A 462 -24.87 -13.34 20.62
CA LEU A 462 -25.51 -12.21 19.92
C LEU A 462 -26.85 -11.76 20.53
N LYS A 463 -27.25 -12.33 21.67
CA LYS A 463 -28.52 -12.03 22.40
C LYS A 463 -29.76 -12.09 21.50
N GLY A 464 -30.20 -13.31 21.21
CA GLY A 464 -31.49 -13.63 20.58
C GLY A 464 -31.35 -14.58 19.38
N ALA A 465 -31.90 -15.79 19.46
CA ALA A 465 -32.02 -16.69 18.30
C ALA A 465 -33.04 -16.14 17.29
N ARG A 466 -32.98 -16.56 16.01
CA ARG A 466 -34.02 -16.18 15.02
C ARG A 466 -35.22 -17.14 15.07
N TYR A 467 -34.99 -18.31 15.66
CA TYR A 467 -35.97 -19.33 15.94
C TYR A 467 -35.92 -19.58 17.44
N ASP A 468 -36.85 -18.98 18.17
CA ASP A 468 -37.21 -19.49 19.49
C ASP A 468 -37.85 -20.87 19.23
N LEU A 469 -37.20 -21.92 19.72
CA LEU A 469 -37.82 -23.24 19.82
C LEU A 469 -38.76 -23.18 21.03
N ASP A 470 -40.01 -22.80 20.79
CA ASP A 470 -41.13 -23.04 21.71
C ASP A 470 -41.50 -24.53 21.74
#